data_AF-A0A0N0SGH8-F1
#
_entry.id   AF-A0A0N0SGH8-F1
#
_cell.length_a   1.000
_cell.length_b   1.000
_cell.length_c   1.000
_cell.angle_alpha   90.00
_cell.angle_beta   90.00
_cell.angle_gamma   90.00
#
_symmetry.space_group_name_H-M   'P 1'
#
loop_
_entity.id
_entity.type
_entity.pdbx_description
1 polymer ?
#
loop_
_entity_poly.entity_id
_entity_poly.type
_entity_poly.pdbx_seq_one_letter_code
_entity_poly.pdbx_strand_id
1 'polypeptide(L)'
;MLDSEIERLFTHPRYWLMYALPWPTTDPNVGMAEAAHVIAPSTVSSGQRDRLPQDVADLLGFVDVYASEHPDQRVVWFTDVTRWLEWEKDSSWSVLGVEWEHALAELGRLPLLGLYMTVNRRAHHHLINTAERFRVTYTDGHSEVLTDGERRAVHEAFEHKLDEDWPAYVRDMVASGHLTVG
;
A
#
# COMPACT_ATOMS: atom_id res chain seq x y z
N MET A 1 29.68 -11.51 3.86
CA MET A 1 28.53 -12.32 4.31
C MET A 1 27.56 -11.31 4.84
N LEU A 2 26.52 -10.99 4.07
CA LEU A 2 25.43 -10.12 4.53
C LEU A 2 24.88 -10.74 5.82
N ASP A 3 24.64 -9.90 6.82
CA ASP A 3 24.07 -10.35 8.08
C ASP A 3 22.67 -10.89 7.77
N SER A 4 22.47 -12.20 7.95
CA SER A 4 21.27 -12.91 7.53
C SER A 4 19.98 -12.32 8.09
N GLU A 5 20.08 -11.58 9.19
CA GLU A 5 18.99 -10.84 9.82
C GLU A 5 18.55 -9.63 9.00
N ILE A 6 19.49 -8.88 8.41
CA ILE A 6 19.16 -7.70 7.61
C ILE A 6 18.48 -8.15 6.31
N GLU A 7 19.01 -9.15 5.61
CA GLU A 7 18.36 -9.71 4.42
C GLU A 7 16.95 -10.21 4.74
N ARG A 8 16.75 -10.82 5.91
CA ARG A 8 15.43 -11.25 6.36
C ARG A 8 14.46 -10.08 6.57
N LEU A 9 14.92 -8.95 7.13
CA LEU A 9 14.09 -7.76 7.33
C LEU A 9 13.60 -7.14 6.01
N PHE A 10 14.45 -7.14 4.97
CA PHE A 10 14.05 -6.64 3.65
C PHE A 10 13.14 -7.61 2.90
N THR A 11 13.44 -8.92 2.97
CA THR A 11 12.66 -9.96 2.26
C THR A 11 11.34 -10.30 2.93
N HIS A 12 11.21 -10.08 4.24
CA HIS A 12 10.00 -10.33 5.01
C HIS A 12 9.72 -9.11 5.91
N PRO A 13 9.31 -7.98 5.32
CA PRO A 13 8.99 -6.79 6.09
C PRO A 13 7.81 -7.08 7.03
N ARG A 14 7.74 -6.33 8.14
CA ARG A 14 6.67 -6.48 9.14
C ARG A 14 5.31 -6.31 8.47
N TYR A 15 5.22 -5.31 7.60
CA TYR A 15 4.05 -5.04 6.78
C TYR A 15 4.47 -4.28 5.52
N TRP A 16 3.60 -4.27 4.52
CA TRP A 16 3.66 -3.45 3.32
C TRP A 16 2.60 -2.35 3.41
N LEU A 17 2.93 -1.14 2.95
CA LEU A 17 1.93 -0.12 2.66
C LEU A 17 1.56 -0.21 1.18
N MET A 18 0.28 -0.34 0.89
CA MET A 18 -0.28 -0.38 -0.45
C MET A 18 -1.23 0.78 -0.69
N TYR A 19 -1.10 1.44 -1.83
CA TYR A 19 -2.04 2.49 -2.24
C TYR A 19 -2.29 2.43 -3.75
N ALA A 20 -3.51 2.86 -4.13
CA ALA A 20 -3.92 2.86 -5.52
C ALA A 20 -3.24 3.98 -6.30
N LEU A 21 -2.91 3.69 -7.55
CA LEU A 21 -2.54 4.68 -8.55
C LEU A 21 -3.75 4.98 -9.46
N PRO A 22 -3.74 6.09 -10.22
CA PRO A 22 -4.80 6.38 -11.17
C PRO A 22 -5.01 5.23 -12.16
N TRP A 23 -6.25 4.79 -12.33
CA TRP A 23 -6.57 3.80 -13.35
C TRP A 23 -6.37 4.42 -14.76
N PRO A 24 -5.73 3.72 -15.70
CA PRO A 24 -5.52 4.25 -17.04
C PRO A 24 -6.85 4.50 -17.76
N THR A 25 -7.02 5.70 -18.31
CA THR A 25 -8.24 6.14 -19.00
C THR A 25 -8.18 6.01 -20.52
N THR A 26 -7.01 5.61 -21.06
CA THR A 26 -6.74 5.55 -22.50
C THR A 26 -7.45 4.41 -23.21
N ASP A 27 -7.74 3.30 -22.51
CA ASP A 27 -8.54 2.18 -23.03
C ASP A 27 -9.63 1.80 -22.02
N PRO A 28 -10.92 2.03 -22.35
CA PRO A 28 -12.02 1.68 -21.45
C PRO A 28 -12.15 0.17 -21.21
N ASN A 29 -11.58 -0.68 -22.08
CA ASN A 29 -11.64 -2.14 -22.00
C ASN A 29 -10.44 -2.75 -21.28
N VAL A 30 -9.52 -1.94 -20.75
CA VAL A 30 -8.39 -2.45 -19.98
C VAL A 30 -8.91 -3.19 -18.74
N GLY A 31 -8.64 -4.49 -18.68
CA GLY A 31 -9.06 -5.38 -17.59
C GLY A 31 -8.05 -5.45 -16.44
N MET A 32 -6.78 -5.21 -16.75
CA MET A 32 -5.63 -5.25 -15.84
C MET A 32 -4.74 -4.03 -16.10
N ALA A 33 -4.27 -3.36 -15.06
CA ALA A 33 -3.38 -2.22 -15.18
C ALA A 33 -2.39 -2.15 -14.01
N GLU A 34 -1.22 -1.59 -14.26
CA GLU A 34 -0.30 -1.16 -13.20
C GLU A 34 -0.92 0.02 -12.44
N ALA A 35 -1.76 -0.30 -11.46
CA ALA A 35 -2.64 0.67 -10.81
C ALA A 35 -2.59 0.60 -9.27
N ALA A 36 -1.52 0.01 -8.73
CA ALA A 36 -1.21 0.07 -7.32
C ALA A 36 0.31 0.14 -7.11
N HIS A 37 0.71 0.83 -6.05
CA HIS A 37 2.09 0.88 -5.59
C HIS A 37 2.18 0.30 -4.18
N VAL A 38 3.20 -0.53 -3.95
CA VAL A 38 3.46 -1.17 -2.68
C VAL A 38 4.86 -0.80 -2.23
N ILE A 39 5.00 -0.37 -0.98
CA ILE A 39 6.29 -0.10 -0.36
C ILE A 39 6.42 -0.92 0.94
N ALA A 40 7.64 -1.07 1.45
CA ALA A 40 7.90 -1.67 2.76
C ALA A 40 8.40 -0.62 3.76
N PRO A 41 7.52 0.08 4.50
CA PRO A 41 7.95 1.17 5.39
C PRO A 41 8.86 0.70 6.53
N SER A 42 8.77 -0.58 6.93
CA SER A 42 9.61 -1.14 8.00
C SER A 42 11.08 -1.30 7.59
N THR A 43 11.40 -1.20 6.29
CA THR A 43 12.78 -1.28 5.81
C THR A 43 13.44 0.10 5.71
N VAL A 44 12.71 1.18 6.02
CA VAL A 44 13.25 2.54 6.03
C VAL A 44 14.04 2.75 7.32
N SER A 45 15.35 2.99 7.17
CA SER A 45 16.22 3.24 8.32
C SER A 45 15.85 4.54 9.06
N SER A 46 16.19 4.64 10.35
CA SER A 46 15.92 5.86 11.14
C SER A 46 16.52 7.11 10.49
N GLY A 47 17.76 7.03 9.99
CA GLY A 47 18.41 8.15 9.32
C GLY A 47 17.79 8.53 7.98
N GLN A 48 17.06 7.62 7.30
CA GLN A 48 16.24 7.96 6.15
C GLN A 48 14.92 8.59 6.58
N ARG A 49 14.29 8.07 7.65
CA ARG A 49 13.05 8.65 8.22
C ARG A 49 13.23 10.11 8.64
N ASP A 50 14.36 10.46 9.23
CA ASP A 50 14.69 11.83 9.63
C ASP A 50 14.81 12.82 8.44
N ARG A 51 14.93 12.31 7.21
CA ARG A 51 15.06 13.11 5.98
C ARG A 51 13.80 13.10 5.12
N LEU A 52 12.75 12.39 5.55
CA LEU A 52 11.49 12.38 4.84
C LEU A 52 10.84 13.77 4.93
N PRO A 53 10.13 14.22 3.87
CA PRO A 53 9.20 15.34 4.01
C PRO A 53 8.25 15.09 5.18
N GLN A 54 7.89 16.14 5.92
CA GLN A 54 7.10 16.02 7.14
C GLN A 54 5.79 15.27 6.90
N ASP A 55 5.03 15.61 5.86
CA ASP A 55 3.75 14.94 5.55
C ASP A 55 3.93 13.42 5.29
N VAL A 56 5.05 13.02 4.70
CA VAL A 56 5.39 11.61 4.46
C VAL A 56 5.73 10.91 5.78
N ALA A 57 6.52 11.56 6.62
CA ALA A 57 6.87 11.02 7.94
C ALA A 57 5.63 10.84 8.82
N ASP A 58 4.73 11.82 8.83
CA ASP A 58 3.48 11.81 9.59
C ASP A 58 2.54 10.72 9.07
N LEU A 59 2.34 10.64 7.75
CA LEU A 59 1.54 9.57 7.13
C LEU A 59 2.09 8.19 7.50
N LEU A 60 3.40 7.95 7.32
CA LEU A 60 4.01 6.66 7.67
C LEU A 60 3.92 6.37 9.17
N GLY A 61 3.98 7.40 10.03
CA GLY A 61 3.75 7.28 11.46
C GLY A 61 2.36 6.74 11.79
N PHE A 62 1.30 7.26 11.17
CA PHE A 62 -0.06 6.74 11.39
C PHE A 62 -0.26 5.34 10.79
N VAL A 63 0.38 5.04 9.66
CA VAL A 63 0.41 3.69 9.10
C VAL A 63 1.13 2.72 10.06
N ASP A 64 2.23 3.13 10.71
CA ASP A 64 2.93 2.32 11.71
C ASP A 64 2.03 2.02 12.93
N VAL A 65 1.24 3.00 13.37
CA VAL A 65 0.25 2.83 14.45
C VAL A 65 -0.83 1.84 14.02
N TYR A 66 -1.43 2.03 12.85
CA TYR A 66 -2.43 1.10 12.30
C TYR A 66 -1.89 -0.33 12.25
N ALA A 67 -0.70 -0.53 11.67
CA ALA A 67 -0.07 -1.83 11.55
C ALA A 67 0.27 -2.47 12.92
N SER A 68 0.48 -1.65 13.95
CA SER A 68 0.69 -2.15 15.32
C SER A 68 -0.60 -2.59 16.01
N GLU A 69 -1.72 -1.94 15.71
CA GLU A 69 -3.06 -2.31 16.21
C GLU A 69 -3.65 -3.50 15.44
N HIS A 70 -3.20 -3.75 14.20
CA HIS A 70 -3.67 -4.82 13.32
C HIS A 70 -2.51 -5.75 12.87
N PRO A 71 -1.85 -6.45 13.81
CA PRO A 71 -0.65 -7.22 13.52
C PRO A 71 -0.89 -8.43 12.59
N ASP A 72 -2.14 -8.83 12.40
CA ASP A 72 -2.58 -9.88 11.48
C ASP A 72 -2.73 -9.39 10.02
N GLN A 73 -2.70 -8.07 9.78
CA GLN A 73 -2.80 -7.48 8.45
C GLN A 73 -1.43 -7.02 7.96
N ARG A 74 -0.74 -7.88 7.20
CA ARG A 74 0.61 -7.56 6.71
C ARG A 74 0.60 -6.68 5.48
N VAL A 75 -0.47 -6.68 4.70
CA VAL A 75 -0.69 -5.64 3.70
C VAL A 75 -1.55 -4.57 4.37
N VAL A 76 -1.13 -3.31 4.32
CA VAL A 76 -1.89 -2.20 4.89
C VAL A 76 -2.31 -1.32 3.73
N TRP A 77 -3.61 -1.28 3.41
CA TRP A 77 -4.07 -0.34 2.41
C TRP A 77 -4.20 1.04 3.03
N PHE A 78 -3.77 2.07 2.29
CA PHE A 78 -4.00 3.47 2.70
C PHE A 78 -5.49 3.74 3.02
N THR A 79 -6.40 3.12 2.27
CA THR A 79 -7.83 3.25 2.51
C THR A 79 -8.32 2.53 3.77
N ASP A 80 -7.64 1.46 4.22
CA ASP A 80 -7.97 0.84 5.52
C ASP A 80 -7.58 1.75 6.68
N VAL A 81 -6.40 2.38 6.62
CA VAL A 81 -6.01 3.40 7.60
C VAL A 81 -7.01 4.56 7.62
N THR A 82 -7.48 4.98 6.44
CA THR A 82 -8.50 6.04 6.33
C THR A 82 -9.84 5.61 6.97
N ARG A 83 -10.29 4.36 6.73
CA ARG A 83 -11.51 3.81 7.35
C ARG A 83 -11.38 3.72 8.88
N TRP A 84 -10.23 3.27 9.37
CA TRP A 84 -9.93 3.16 10.80
C TRP A 84 -9.91 4.52 11.49
N LEU A 85 -9.29 5.54 10.88
CA LEU A 85 -9.31 6.91 11.42
C LEU A 85 -10.75 7.41 11.58
N GLU A 86 -11.56 7.29 10.53
CA GLU A 86 -12.93 7.79 10.52
C GLU A 86 -13.83 7.02 11.50
N TRP A 87 -13.84 5.69 11.45
CA TRP A 87 -14.87 4.89 12.11
C TRP A 87 -14.47 4.36 13.49
N GLU A 88 -13.18 4.26 13.79
CA GLU A 88 -12.70 3.72 15.05
C GLU A 88 -12.03 4.79 15.92
N LYS A 89 -11.42 5.80 15.31
CA LYS A 89 -10.73 6.88 16.03
C LYS A 89 -11.49 8.20 16.06
N ASP A 90 -12.65 8.30 15.39
CA ASP A 90 -13.43 9.54 15.26
C ASP A 90 -12.54 10.72 14.83
N SER A 91 -11.71 10.46 13.81
CA SER A 91 -10.66 11.37 13.35
C SER A 91 -10.52 11.32 11.82
N SER A 92 -9.66 12.18 11.28
CA SER A 92 -9.37 12.23 9.86
C SER A 92 -7.96 12.73 9.61
N TRP A 93 -7.43 12.52 8.41
CA TRP A 93 -6.11 13.03 8.03
C TRP A 93 -5.98 14.55 8.25
N SER A 94 -7.02 15.32 7.94
CA SER A 94 -7.00 16.78 8.10
C SER A 94 -7.03 17.22 9.56
N VAL A 95 -7.76 16.51 10.43
CA VAL A 95 -7.73 16.75 11.89
C VAL A 95 -6.34 16.49 12.46
N LEU A 96 -5.65 15.49 11.92
CA LEU A 96 -4.27 15.15 12.29
C LEU A 96 -3.22 16.08 11.64
N GLY A 97 -3.64 17.00 10.76
CA GLY A 97 -2.75 17.92 10.05
C GLY A 97 -1.90 17.25 8.96
N VAL A 98 -2.34 16.11 8.44
CA VAL A 98 -1.60 15.33 7.42
C VAL A 98 -2.15 15.62 6.03
N GLU A 99 -1.34 16.24 5.17
CA GLU A 99 -1.63 16.45 3.75
C GLU A 99 -1.37 15.15 2.95
N TRP A 100 -2.28 14.19 3.11
CA TRP A 100 -2.10 12.82 2.62
C TRP A 100 -1.95 12.74 1.08
N GLU A 101 -2.63 13.59 0.29
CA GLU A 101 -2.44 13.61 -1.16
C GLU A 101 -1.00 13.95 -1.54
N HIS A 102 -0.43 14.97 -0.87
CA HIS A 102 0.94 15.40 -1.08
C HIS A 102 1.91 14.30 -0.62
N ALA A 103 1.67 13.70 0.54
CA ALA A 103 2.46 12.60 1.06
C ALA A 103 2.49 11.38 0.12
N LEU A 104 1.34 10.95 -0.43
CA LEU A 104 1.28 9.83 -1.39
C LEU A 104 2.01 10.16 -2.71
N ALA A 105 1.92 11.40 -3.18
CA ALA A 105 2.63 11.86 -4.37
C ALA A 105 4.16 11.85 -4.16
N GLU A 106 4.62 12.29 -2.99
CA GLU A 106 6.04 12.27 -2.62
C GLU A 106 6.55 10.84 -2.39
N LEU A 107 5.77 9.95 -1.77
CA LEU A 107 6.13 8.55 -1.58
C LEU A 107 6.50 7.84 -2.89
N GLY A 108 5.81 8.15 -3.99
CA GLY A 108 6.13 7.61 -5.31
C GLY A 108 7.45 8.11 -5.92
N ARG A 109 8.05 9.17 -5.37
CA ARG A 109 9.31 9.78 -5.85
C ARG A 109 10.51 9.41 -4.98
N LEU A 110 10.27 8.99 -3.74
CA LEU A 110 11.32 8.64 -2.80
C LEU A 110 11.96 7.30 -3.18
N PRO A 111 13.27 7.13 -2.94
CA PRO A 111 13.98 5.88 -3.20
C PRO A 111 13.71 4.86 -2.07
N LEU A 112 12.43 4.54 -1.85
CA LEU A 112 12.00 3.52 -0.90
C LEU A 112 11.91 2.17 -1.62
N LEU A 113 12.14 1.09 -0.89
CA LEU A 113 11.92 -0.24 -1.42
C LEU A 113 10.42 -0.42 -1.68
N GLY A 114 10.06 -0.51 -2.95
CA GLY A 114 8.69 -0.68 -3.42
C GLY A 114 8.62 -1.32 -4.79
N LEU A 115 7.42 -1.72 -5.18
CA LEU A 115 7.11 -2.28 -6.49
C LEU A 115 5.73 -1.82 -6.93
N TYR A 116 5.55 -1.76 -8.25
CA TYR A 116 4.27 -1.51 -8.87
C TYR A 116 3.53 -2.83 -9.11
N MET A 117 2.23 -2.86 -8.83
CA MET A 117 1.40 -4.05 -9.02
C MET A 117 0.42 -3.87 -10.17
N THR A 118 0.37 -4.88 -11.04
CA THR A 118 -0.71 -5.02 -12.00
C THR A 118 -1.94 -5.59 -11.31
N VAL A 119 -3.02 -4.83 -11.28
CA VAL A 119 -4.27 -5.17 -10.60
C VAL A 119 -5.43 -5.16 -11.58
N ASN A 120 -6.43 -6.01 -11.33
CA ASN A 120 -7.66 -5.96 -12.10
C ASN A 120 -8.54 -4.78 -11.64
N ARG A 121 -9.47 -4.35 -12.49
CA ARG A 121 -10.33 -3.18 -12.21
C ARG A 121 -11.15 -3.35 -10.93
N ARG A 122 -11.59 -4.57 -10.64
CA ARG A 122 -12.43 -4.86 -9.48
C ARG A 122 -11.64 -4.73 -8.18
N ALA A 123 -10.44 -5.28 -8.12
CA ALA A 123 -9.51 -5.11 -7.01
C ALA A 123 -9.13 -3.63 -6.83
N HIS A 124 -8.94 -2.90 -7.94
CA HIS A 124 -8.70 -1.45 -7.88
C HIS A 124 -9.85 -0.68 -7.24
N HIS A 125 -11.10 -0.99 -7.57
CA HIS A 125 -12.27 -0.39 -6.91
C HIS A 125 -12.27 -0.62 -5.40
N HIS A 126 -11.85 -1.80 -4.93
CA HIS A 126 -11.68 -2.03 -3.50
C HIS A 126 -10.54 -1.18 -2.93
N LEU A 127 -9.39 -1.12 -3.60
CA LEU A 127 -8.22 -0.35 -3.13
C LEU A 127 -8.52 1.14 -2.93
N ILE A 128 -9.33 1.77 -3.79
CA ILE A 128 -9.68 3.20 -3.69
C ILE A 128 -10.86 3.50 -2.78
N ASN A 129 -11.59 2.48 -2.31
CA ASN A 129 -12.85 2.70 -1.61
C ASN A 129 -12.67 2.75 -0.09
N THR A 130 -13.16 3.84 0.52
CA THR A 130 -13.28 4.03 1.97
C THR A 130 -14.72 3.98 2.46
N ALA A 131 -15.72 3.93 1.57
CA ALA A 131 -17.13 3.97 1.95
C ALA A 131 -17.60 2.67 2.62
N GLU A 132 -18.52 2.80 3.59
CA GLU A 132 -19.19 1.67 4.25
C GLU A 132 -19.98 0.81 3.24
N ARG A 133 -20.55 1.47 2.22
CA ARG A 133 -21.24 0.81 1.10
C ARG A 133 -20.82 1.44 -0.21
N PHE A 134 -20.30 0.63 -1.12
CA PHE A 134 -19.83 1.11 -2.42
C PHE A 134 -20.54 0.39 -3.55
N ARG A 135 -21.28 1.15 -4.36
CA ARG A 135 -21.99 0.63 -5.52
C ARG A 135 -21.24 1.01 -6.79
N VAL A 136 -20.93 0.01 -7.60
CA VAL A 136 -20.39 0.20 -8.95
C VAL A 136 -21.55 0.12 -9.94
N THR A 137 -21.64 1.10 -10.83
CA THR A 137 -22.60 1.10 -11.94
C THR A 137 -21.83 0.96 -13.25
N TYR A 138 -22.21 -0.02 -14.05
CA TYR A 138 -21.58 -0.36 -15.32
C TYR A 138 -22.29 0.34 -16.48
N THR A 139 -21.61 0.40 -17.64
CA THR A 139 -22.13 1.06 -18.86
C THR A 139 -23.34 0.36 -19.46
N ASP A 140 -23.55 -0.92 -19.13
CA ASP A 140 -24.73 -1.70 -19.51
C ASP A 140 -25.94 -1.48 -18.58
N GLY A 141 -25.81 -0.59 -17.59
CA GLY A 141 -26.86 -0.27 -16.62
C GLY A 141 -26.96 -1.25 -15.45
N HIS A 142 -26.15 -2.30 -15.40
CA HIS A 142 -26.05 -3.16 -14.23
C HIS A 142 -25.34 -2.41 -13.09
N SER A 143 -25.73 -2.72 -11.86
CA SER A 143 -25.04 -2.21 -10.67
C SER A 143 -24.92 -3.30 -9.62
N GLU A 144 -23.80 -3.29 -8.92
CA GLU A 144 -23.58 -4.19 -7.80
C GLU A 144 -22.97 -3.45 -6.61
N VAL A 145 -23.12 -4.01 -5.42
CA VAL A 145 -22.52 -3.49 -4.20
C VAL A 145 -21.28 -4.32 -3.90
N LEU A 146 -20.12 -3.66 -3.83
CA LEU A 146 -18.89 -4.28 -3.38
C LEU A 146 -18.99 -4.53 -1.87
N THR A 147 -18.62 -5.75 -1.46
CA THR A 147 -18.81 -6.20 -0.07
C THR A 147 -17.50 -6.19 0.71
N ASP A 148 -17.57 -6.08 2.04
CA ASP A 148 -16.39 -6.23 2.90
C ASP A 148 -15.81 -7.65 2.87
N GLY A 149 -16.65 -8.67 2.64
CA GLY A 149 -16.19 -10.04 2.45
C GLY A 149 -15.30 -10.17 1.22
N GLU A 150 -15.70 -9.51 0.13
CA GLU A 150 -14.89 -9.44 -1.09
C GLU A 150 -13.63 -8.59 -0.89
N ARG A 151 -13.73 -7.44 -0.22
CA ARG A 151 -12.55 -6.62 0.13
C ARG A 151 -11.50 -7.47 0.86
N ARG A 152 -11.92 -8.28 1.84
CA ARG A 152 -11.03 -9.17 2.58
C ARG A 152 -10.39 -10.21 1.68
N ALA A 153 -11.15 -10.83 0.77
CA ALA A 153 -10.59 -11.80 -0.19
C ALA A 153 -9.56 -11.14 -1.13
N VAL A 154 -9.79 -9.90 -1.56
CA VAL A 154 -8.79 -9.14 -2.34
C VAL A 154 -7.54 -8.85 -1.51
N HIS A 155 -7.71 -8.52 -0.24
CA HIS A 155 -6.61 -8.28 0.69
C HIS A 155 -5.73 -9.53 0.87
N GLU A 156 -6.35 -10.67 1.15
CA GLU A 156 -5.70 -11.98 1.27
C GLU A 156 -4.96 -12.35 -0.02
N ALA A 157 -5.55 -12.08 -1.19
CA ALA A 157 -4.91 -12.34 -2.47
C ALA A 157 -3.66 -11.47 -2.70
N PHE A 158 -3.67 -10.20 -2.30
CA PHE A 158 -2.48 -9.34 -2.38
C PHE A 158 -1.39 -9.77 -1.39
N GLU A 159 -1.77 -10.12 -0.17
CA GLU A 159 -0.82 -10.60 0.84
C GLU A 159 -0.12 -11.86 0.37
N HIS A 160 -0.89 -12.85 -0.10
CA HIS A 160 -0.33 -14.07 -0.66
C HIS A 160 0.64 -13.78 -1.82
N LYS A 161 0.24 -12.88 -2.72
CA LYS A 161 1.08 -12.54 -3.88
C LYS A 161 2.37 -11.83 -3.49
N LEU A 162 2.31 -10.95 -2.49
CA LEU A 162 3.50 -10.25 -1.97
C LEU A 162 4.42 -11.22 -1.22
N ASP A 163 3.88 -12.14 -0.41
CA ASP A 163 4.69 -13.18 0.24
C ASP A 163 5.43 -14.07 -0.77
N GLU A 164 4.82 -14.38 -1.92
CA GLU A 164 5.45 -15.14 -2.99
C GLU A 164 6.54 -14.36 -3.74
N ASP A 165 6.23 -13.13 -4.19
CA ASP A 165 7.06 -12.42 -5.15
C ASP A 165 8.10 -11.51 -4.50
N TRP A 166 7.77 -10.91 -3.35
CA TRP A 166 8.61 -9.89 -2.70
C TRP A 166 10.02 -10.40 -2.33
N PRO A 167 10.20 -11.59 -1.74
CA PRO A 167 11.54 -12.06 -1.37
C PRO A 167 12.46 -12.22 -2.59
N ALA A 168 11.92 -12.70 -3.72
CA ALA A 168 12.69 -12.86 -4.95
C ALA A 168 13.03 -11.49 -5.56
N TYR A 169 12.07 -10.57 -5.58
CA TYR A 169 12.27 -9.19 -6.01
C TYR A 169 13.39 -8.49 -5.22
N VAL A 170 13.36 -8.57 -3.89
CA VAL A 170 14.40 -7.96 -3.04
C VAL A 170 15.78 -8.56 -3.31
N ARG A 171 15.88 -9.88 -3.42
CA ARG A 171 17.16 -10.54 -3.72
C ARG A 171 17.72 -10.10 -5.07
N ASP A 172 16.87 -9.93 -6.08
CA ASP A 172 17.27 -9.40 -7.39
C ASP A 172 17.73 -7.93 -7.31
N MET A 173 17.03 -7.10 -6.54
CA MET A 173 17.42 -5.70 -6.30
C MET A 173 18.78 -5.58 -5.60
N VAL A 174 19.09 -6.48 -4.64
CA VAL A 174 20.41 -6.56 -4.01
C VAL A 174 21.47 -7.05 -5.01
N ALA A 175 21.19 -8.13 -5.74
CA ALA A 175 22.12 -8.71 -6.70
C ALA A 175 22.46 -7.76 -7.86
N SER A 176 21.51 -6.95 -8.29
CA SER A 176 21.68 -5.94 -9.34
C SER A 176 22.29 -4.62 -8.85
N GLY A 177 22.49 -4.45 -7.53
CA GLY A 177 23.07 -3.26 -6.93
C GLY A 177 22.13 -2.05 -6.84
N HIS A 178 20.83 -2.24 -7.09
CA HIS A 178 19.80 -1.20 -6.95
C HIS A 178 19.30 -1.05 -5.50
N LEU A 179 19.59 -2.02 -4.64
CA LEU A 179 19.39 -1.93 -3.20
C LEU A 179 20.73 -2.15 -2.48
N THR A 180 21.26 -1.09 -1.87
CA THR A 180 22.44 -1.19 -1.01
C THR A 180 21.99 -1.53 0.41
N VAL A 181 22.33 -2.72 0.87
CA VAL A 181 22.15 -3.15 2.25
C VAL A 181 23.45 -2.83 3.00
N GLY A 182 23.45 -1.74 3.77
CA GLY A 182 24.62 -1.20 4.47
C GLY A 182 24.37 -0.96 5.94
#